data_AF-A0A368KRS8-F1
#
_entry.id   AF-A0A368KRS8-F1
#
_cell.length_a   1.000
_cell.length_b   1.000
_cell.length_c   1.000
_cell.angle_alpha   90.00
_cell.angle_beta   90.00
_cell.angle_gamma   90.00
#
_symmetry.space_group_name_H-M   'P 1'
#
loop_
_entity.id
_entity.type
_entity.pdbx_description
1 polymer ?
#
loop_
_entity_poly.entity_id
_entity_poly.type
_entity_poly.pdbx_seq_one_letter_code
_entity_poly.pdbx_strand_id
1 'polypeptide(L)'
;MAAVNGDIQQRFAYEPYGEDQELDSDFTAYSGVDLKWTVRFTGQELDLGTGLQLCRNRYLQQSLGKWISSPLKNPHLPAILQQDFPIAKDG
;
A
#
# COMPACT_ATOMS: atom_id res chain seq x y z
N MET A 1 -1.01 -17.45 15.24
CA MET A 1 -0.69 -16.69 16.48
C MET A 1 0.80 -16.40 16.46
N ALA A 2 1.21 -15.20 16.85
CA ALA A 2 2.62 -14.86 16.88
C ALA A 2 3.37 -15.66 17.96
N ALA A 3 4.50 -16.26 17.63
CA ALA A 3 5.44 -16.87 18.57
C ALA A 3 6.02 -15.83 19.55
N VAL A 4 6.21 -16.22 20.81
CA VAL A 4 6.64 -15.32 21.92
C VAL A 4 8.11 -15.47 22.32
N ASN A 5 8.85 -16.35 21.64
CA ASN A 5 10.24 -16.68 21.96
C ASN A 5 11.26 -15.71 21.37
N GLY A 6 10.81 -14.66 20.66
CA GLY A 6 11.67 -13.68 20.02
C GLY A 6 12.19 -14.09 18.64
N ASP A 7 11.82 -15.26 18.15
CA ASP A 7 12.18 -15.68 16.80
C ASP A 7 11.45 -14.82 15.76
N ILE A 8 12.18 -14.43 14.72
CA ILE A 8 11.59 -13.71 13.58
C ILE A 8 10.67 -14.67 12.83
N GLN A 9 9.39 -14.35 12.82
CA GLN A 9 8.37 -15.19 12.22
C GLN A 9 8.18 -14.96 10.72
N GLN A 10 8.38 -13.73 10.25
CA GLN A 10 8.19 -13.40 8.85
C GLN A 10 9.01 -12.19 8.45
N ARG A 11 9.43 -12.17 7.19
CA ARG A 11 10.16 -11.08 6.54
C ARG A 11 9.42 -10.70 5.27
N PHE A 12 9.53 -9.43 4.90
CA PHE A 12 8.94 -8.88 3.69
C PHE A 12 9.97 -8.02 2.96
N ALA A 13 10.06 -8.18 1.64
CA ALA A 13 10.59 -7.15 0.74
C ALA A 13 9.42 -6.40 0.11
N TYR A 14 9.63 -5.13 -0.22
CA TYR A 14 8.63 -4.29 -0.86
C TYR A 14 9.16 -3.76 -2.20
N GLU A 15 8.36 -3.92 -3.24
CA GLU A 15 8.52 -3.18 -4.48
C GLU A 15 8.29 -1.68 -4.25
N PRO A 16 8.72 -0.78 -5.17
CA PRO A 16 8.65 0.68 -4.96
C PRO A 16 7.27 1.22 -4.56
N TYR A 17 6.19 0.53 -4.95
CA TYR A 17 4.81 0.93 -4.67
C TYR A 17 4.12 0.11 -3.56
N GLY A 18 4.86 -0.76 -2.89
CA GLY A 18 4.40 -1.46 -1.69
C GLY A 18 3.84 -2.86 -1.91
N GLU A 19 3.84 -3.37 -3.15
CA GLU A 19 3.59 -4.79 -3.39
C GLU A 19 4.69 -5.58 -2.69
N ASP A 20 4.31 -6.57 -1.90
CA ASP A 20 5.23 -7.25 -1.00
C ASP A 20 5.54 -8.67 -1.45
N GLN A 21 6.78 -9.07 -1.18
CA GLN A 21 7.24 -10.44 -1.32
C GLN A 21 7.59 -10.97 0.07
N GLU A 22 6.89 -12.02 0.49
CA GLU A 22 7.21 -12.75 1.71
C GLU A 22 8.57 -13.46 1.54
N LEU A 23 9.41 -13.46 2.58
CA LEU A 23 10.76 -14.01 2.52
C LEU A 23 11.03 -15.06 3.60
N ASP A 24 11.78 -16.09 3.20
CA ASP A 24 12.35 -17.08 4.10
C ASP A 24 13.49 -16.49 4.95
N SER A 25 13.98 -17.29 5.91
CA SER A 25 15.06 -16.88 6.80
C SER A 25 16.38 -16.55 6.09
N ASP A 26 16.57 -17.08 4.87
CA ASP A 26 17.71 -16.86 4.00
C ASP A 26 17.48 -15.74 2.96
N PHE A 27 16.37 -14.98 3.09
CA PHE A 27 15.95 -13.91 2.18
C PHE A 27 15.57 -14.38 0.77
N THR A 28 15.32 -15.67 0.56
CA THR A 28 14.70 -16.17 -0.66
C THR A 28 13.18 -15.99 -0.62
N ALA A 29 12.52 -16.07 -1.77
CA ALA A 29 11.07 -15.90 -1.87
C ALA A 29 10.32 -17.04 -1.18
N TYR A 30 9.44 -16.67 -0.26
CA TYR A 30 8.61 -17.61 0.49
C TYR A 30 7.34 -18.00 -0.30
N SER A 31 6.90 -19.26 -0.14
CA SER A 31 5.61 -19.73 -0.65
C SER A 31 4.81 -20.45 0.46
N GLY A 32 3.90 -19.75 1.13
CA GLY A 32 3.02 -20.30 2.17
C GLY A 32 1.90 -19.33 2.57
N VAL A 33 1.16 -19.62 3.66
CA VAL A 33 -0.08 -18.88 4.04
C VAL A 33 -0.21 -18.65 5.56
N ASP A 34 0.91 -18.63 6.28
CA ASP A 34 0.97 -19.11 7.66
C ASP A 34 0.45 -18.10 8.69
N LEU A 35 0.75 -16.80 8.50
CA LEU A 35 0.54 -15.80 9.55
C LEU A 35 -0.38 -14.65 9.13
N LYS A 36 -0.63 -14.47 7.82
CA LYS A 36 -1.60 -13.51 7.27
C LYS A 36 -1.52 -12.10 7.89
N TRP A 37 -0.31 -11.57 8.05
CA TRP A 37 -0.13 -10.21 8.56
C TRP A 37 -0.85 -9.20 7.66
N THR A 38 -1.65 -8.32 8.25
CA THR A 38 -2.42 -7.30 7.53
C THR A 38 -1.78 -5.91 7.63
N VAL A 39 -1.00 -5.62 8.67
CA VAL A 39 -0.23 -4.36 8.74
C VAL A 39 1.07 -4.55 7.97
N ARG A 40 1.22 -3.89 6.81
CA ARG A 40 2.36 -4.07 5.90
C ARG A 40 2.99 -2.73 5.51
N PHE A 41 3.13 -2.48 4.20
CA PHE A 41 3.84 -1.34 3.64
C PHE A 41 3.40 -0.02 4.29
N THR A 42 4.36 0.82 4.66
CA THR A 42 4.15 2.10 5.38
C THR A 42 3.38 1.99 6.71
N GLY A 43 3.28 0.79 7.29
CA GLY A 43 2.57 0.55 8.55
C GLY A 43 1.05 0.64 8.44
N GLN A 44 0.50 0.46 7.24
CA GLN A 44 -0.94 0.53 6.98
C GLN A 44 -1.54 -0.86 6.82
N GLU A 45 -2.86 -0.94 7.03
CA GLU A 45 -3.64 -2.16 6.83
C GLU A 45 -3.80 -2.48 5.33
N LEU A 46 -3.47 -3.70 4.96
CA LEU A 46 -3.64 -4.32 3.66
C LEU A 46 -4.75 -5.36 3.75
N ASP A 47 -5.73 -5.24 2.87
CA ASP A 47 -6.67 -6.30 2.60
C ASP A 47 -6.03 -7.34 1.67
N LEU A 48 -5.65 -8.49 2.23
CA LEU A 48 -5.01 -9.59 1.50
C LEU A 48 -5.91 -10.18 0.39
N GLY A 49 -7.23 -9.99 0.47
CA GLY A 49 -8.16 -10.49 -0.55
C GLY A 49 -8.18 -9.61 -1.80
N THR A 50 -7.92 -8.32 -1.67
CA THR A 50 -8.02 -7.34 -2.78
C THR A 50 -6.67 -6.72 -3.17
N GLY A 51 -5.66 -6.81 -2.31
CA GLY A 51 -4.39 -6.10 -2.49
C GLY A 51 -4.53 -4.57 -2.30
N LEU A 52 -5.61 -4.13 -1.65
CA LEU A 52 -5.85 -2.71 -1.36
C LEU A 52 -5.37 -2.34 0.03
N GLN A 53 -4.53 -1.31 0.10
CA GLN A 53 -4.05 -0.76 1.36
C GLN A 53 -4.86 0.47 1.75
N LEU A 54 -5.46 0.46 2.94
CA LEU A 54 -6.17 1.61 3.49
C LEU A 54 -5.17 2.64 4.01
N CYS A 55 -4.99 3.75 3.29
CA CYS A 55 -4.18 4.88 3.72
C CYS A 55 -5.09 6.02 4.15
N ARG A 56 -5.37 6.10 5.46
CA ARG A 56 -6.33 7.05 6.06
C ARG A 56 -7.72 6.93 5.44
N ASN A 57 -8.04 7.74 4.43
CA ASN A 57 -9.35 7.86 3.81
C ASN A 57 -9.37 7.39 2.35
N ARG A 58 -8.29 6.76 1.86
CA ARG A 58 -8.21 6.27 0.47
C ARG A 58 -7.54 4.91 0.41
N TYR A 59 -7.92 4.12 -0.59
CA TYR A 59 -7.31 2.83 -0.88
C TYR A 59 -6.26 2.97 -1.99
N LEU A 60 -5.06 2.46 -1.71
CA LEU A 60 -3.96 2.34 -2.65
C LEU A 60 -3.96 0.92 -3.23
N GLN A 61 -3.93 0.80 -4.55
CA GLN A 61 -3.61 -0.45 -5.24
C GLN A 61 -2.11 -0.53 -5.47
N GLN A 62 -1.43 -1.36 -4.67
CA GLN A 62 0.03 -1.42 -4.59
C GLN A 62 0.67 -1.88 -5.92
N SER A 63 0.11 -2.92 -6.56
CA SER A 63 0.62 -3.46 -7.84
C SER A 63 0.59 -2.47 -9.00
N LEU A 64 -0.24 -1.43 -8.92
CA LEU A 64 -0.29 -0.35 -9.91
C LEU A 64 0.36 0.95 -9.44
N GLY A 65 0.68 1.07 -8.15
CA GLY A 65 1.11 2.33 -7.54
C GLY A 65 0.08 3.46 -7.65
N LYS A 66 -1.22 3.14 -7.63
CA LYS A 66 -2.30 4.11 -7.88
C LYS A 66 -3.41 4.05 -6.85
N TRP A 67 -3.96 5.22 -6.52
CA TRP A 67 -5.20 5.33 -5.76
C TRP A 67 -6.36 4.83 -6.59
N ILE A 68 -7.26 4.03 -6.01
CA ILE A 68 -8.47 3.55 -6.72
C ILE A 68 -9.52 4.65 -6.90
N SER A 69 -9.39 5.75 -6.16
CA SER A 69 -10.22 6.94 -6.29
C SER A 69 -9.38 8.13 -6.77
N SER A 70 -9.96 8.90 -7.70
CA SER A 70 -9.36 10.16 -8.13
C SER A 70 -9.38 11.17 -6.97
N PRO A 71 -8.28 11.91 -6.73
CA PRO A 71 -8.26 12.96 -5.71
C PRO A 71 -9.24 14.11 -6.01
N LEU A 72 -9.68 14.26 -7.27
CA LEU A 72 -10.51 15.38 -7.74
C LEU A 72 -12.03 15.11 -7.69
N LYS A 73 -12.47 13.91 -7.29
CA LYS A 73 -13.90 13.58 -7.12
C LYS A 73 -14.30 13.53 -5.65
N ASN A 74 -13.91 14.52 -4.88
CA ASN A 74 -14.48 14.75 -3.55
C ASN A 74 -15.50 15.89 -3.65
N PRO A 75 -16.83 15.60 -3.60
CA PRO A 75 -17.88 16.61 -3.76
C PRO A 75 -17.94 17.63 -2.60
N HIS A 76 -17.04 17.54 -1.61
CA HIS A 76 -16.93 18.46 -0.48
C HIS A 76 -15.66 19.32 -0.49
N LEU A 77 -14.81 19.24 -1.51
CA LEU A 77 -13.75 20.24 -1.65
C LEU A 77 -14.36 21.57 -2.08
N PRO A 78 -14.10 22.68 -1.37
CA PRO A 78 -14.54 23.99 -1.82
C PRO A 78 -13.98 24.25 -3.22
N ALA A 79 -14.79 24.88 -4.08
CA ALA A 79 -14.48 25.15 -5.49
C ALA A 79 -13.12 25.83 -5.73
N ILE A 80 -12.51 26.40 -4.69
CA ILE A 80 -11.19 27.05 -4.71
C ILE A 80 -10.03 26.09 -5.01
N LEU A 81 -10.21 24.78 -4.83
CA LEU A 81 -9.20 23.75 -5.17
C LEU A 81 -9.48 23.05 -6.52
N GLN A 82 -10.54 23.45 -7.23
CA GLN A 82 -10.90 22.94 -8.56
C GLN A 82 -10.39 23.84 -9.70
N GLN A 83 -9.56 24.84 -9.40
CA GLN A 83 -8.94 25.64 -10.45
C GLN A 83 -7.77 24.85 -11.03
N ASP A 84 -7.92 24.44 -12.29
CA ASP A 84 -6.81 23.96 -13.11
C ASP A 84 -5.72 25.03 -13.12
N PHE A 85 -4.61 24.78 -12.43
CA PHE A 85 -3.42 25.60 -12.60
C PHE A 85 -2.96 25.43 -14.05
N PRO A 86 -2.94 26.48 -14.89
CA PRO A 86 -2.50 26.34 -16.25
C PRO A 86 -1.04 25.90 -16.24
N ILE A 87 -0.74 24.79 -16.89
CA ILE A 87 0.63 24.40 -17.21
C ILE A 87 1.16 25.51 -18.12
N ALA A 88 2.07 26.33 -17.61
CA ALA A 88 2.81 27.28 -18.43
C ALA A 88 3.46 26.49 -19.57
N LYS A 89 3.04 26.78 -20.80
CA LYS A 89 3.81 26.36 -21.97
C LYS A 89 4.88 27.42 -22.15
N ASP A 90 6.09 27.08 -21.72
CA ASP A 90 7.26 27.87 -22.03
C ASP A 90 7.40 27.93 -23.57
N GLY A 91 7.56 29.14 -24.08
CA GLY A 91 7.71 29.46 -25.51
C GLY A 91 9.15 29.45 -25.98
#